data_AF-A0A9P5UHR1-F1
#
_entry.id   AF-A0A9P5UHR1-F1
#
_cell.length_a   1.000
_cell.length_b   1.000
_cell.length_c   1.000
_cell.angle_alpha   90.00
_cell.angle_beta   90.00
_cell.angle_gamma   90.00
#
_symmetry.space_group_name_H-M   'P 1'
#
loop_
_entity.id
_entity.type
_entity.pdbx_description
1 polymer ?
#
loop_
_entity_poly.entity_id
_entity_poly.type
_entity_poly.pdbx_seq_one_letter_code
_entity_poly.pdbx_strand_id
1 'polypeptide(L)'
;MRFFLGIVTLALSTVSVMAANSCNVRGLAGTCISTSSCSSLGGTSTAGYCPNDPNNVRCCTYGSCKAKDGRTGKCVSTSACSGTSIAGLCPGPSNIRCCVAKATPTTCKINDGRTGKCVSTSACSGTSVPGFCPGAANIQCCVAKATPTTCKINDGRTGTCLPTTSCSGTSVPGFCPGAANIQCCVAKTPTGPSCKIDDGRIGSCLPTTSCSGTSIPGYCPGAANIQCCVSGGPYLPGLNARQSGYARTIARVAHNYGVGARGCAVAIATALVESNIAVYCNYKVAGSCNLPHDAVGSDHLSVGIFQQQSPMWGTAQQCMDPTSSAGLFYAALKRVSGWSSMSIGVAAQKVQRSAYPDRYATRANQAVNICSQAY
;
A
#
# COMPACT_ATOMS: atom_id res chain seq x y z
N MET A 1 18.84 9.41 99.99
CA MET A 1 19.04 10.54 100.92
C MET A 1 19.59 11.72 100.13
N ARG A 2 18.98 12.91 100.30
CA ARG A 2 19.43 14.27 99.93
C ARG A 2 19.22 14.65 98.45
N PHE A 3 18.09 15.30 98.08
CA PHE A 3 17.75 16.75 98.22
C PHE A 3 18.79 17.71 97.61
N PHE A 4 18.39 18.45 96.57
CA PHE A 4 18.29 19.92 96.47
C PHE A 4 17.89 20.26 95.01
N LEU A 5 16.65 20.68 94.69
CA LEU A 5 16.17 22.09 94.71
C LEU A 5 17.30 23.05 94.31
N GLY A 6 17.32 23.72 93.15
CA GLY A 6 16.23 24.36 92.43
C GLY A 6 16.59 25.84 92.31
N ILE A 7 16.95 26.31 91.11
CA ILE A 7 16.95 27.75 90.80
C ILE A 7 16.28 27.91 89.44
N VAL A 8 15.03 28.36 89.50
CA VAL A 8 14.30 28.96 88.40
C VAL A 8 14.93 30.33 88.15
N THR A 9 15.36 30.60 86.92
CA THR A 9 15.52 31.96 86.41
C THR A 9 14.74 32.10 85.12
N LEU A 10 13.88 33.11 85.12
CA LEU A 10 12.84 33.41 84.17
C LEU A 10 13.40 34.26 83.02
N ALA A 11 13.10 33.83 81.78
CA ALA A 11 12.91 34.60 80.53
C ALA A 11 13.95 35.65 80.09
N LEU A 12 14.44 35.52 78.85
CA LEU A 12 14.23 36.55 77.81
C LEU A 12 14.42 35.93 76.41
N SER A 13 13.40 36.09 75.58
CA SER A 13 13.32 35.67 74.20
C SER A 13 14.34 36.43 73.34
N THR A 14 15.21 35.71 72.62
CA THR A 14 15.77 36.21 71.36
C THR A 14 15.30 35.30 70.25
N VAL A 15 14.27 35.78 69.55
CA VAL A 15 13.98 35.33 68.20
C VAL A 15 15.19 35.72 67.37
N SER A 16 16.12 34.81 67.13
CA SER A 16 17.16 35.00 66.13
C SER A 16 16.47 35.05 64.78
N VAL A 17 16.13 36.26 64.36
CA VAL A 17 15.77 36.58 63.00
C VAL A 17 16.97 36.18 62.15
N MET A 18 16.91 35.00 61.52
CA MET A 18 17.80 34.60 60.43
C MET A 18 17.47 35.50 59.23
N ALA A 19 17.87 36.77 59.31
CA ALA A 19 17.79 37.70 58.20
C ALA A 19 18.78 37.23 57.12
N ALA A 20 18.31 37.27 55.87
CA ALA A 20 19.01 36.72 54.73
C ALA A 20 20.42 37.30 54.57
N ASN A 21 21.44 36.49 54.88
CA ASN A 21 22.85 36.81 54.67
C ASN A 21 23.27 36.80 53.19
N SER A 22 22.32 36.87 52.25
CA SER A 22 22.55 36.79 50.82
C SER A 22 22.50 38.17 50.15
N CYS A 23 23.33 38.35 49.15
CA CYS A 23 23.45 39.58 48.37
C CYS A 23 23.55 39.24 46.88
N ASN A 24 23.31 40.22 46.01
CA ASN A 24 23.39 40.01 44.56
C ASN A 24 24.14 41.15 43.87
N VAL A 25 25.28 40.83 43.25
CA VAL A 25 26.08 41.79 42.48
C VAL A 25 25.93 41.47 41.01
N ARG A 26 25.20 42.31 40.26
CA ARG A 26 25.04 42.19 38.80
C ARG A 26 24.61 40.77 38.34
N GLY A 27 23.72 40.13 39.10
CA GLY A 27 23.22 38.79 38.81
C GLY A 27 24.09 37.64 39.33
N LEU A 28 25.13 37.92 40.12
CA LEU A 28 25.90 36.93 40.88
C LEU A 28 25.39 36.90 42.32
N ALA A 29 24.85 35.75 42.74
CA ALA A 29 24.47 35.54 44.13
C ALA A 29 25.74 35.43 44.99
N GLY A 30 25.75 36.12 46.11
CA GLY A 30 26.85 36.15 47.07
C GLY A 30 26.33 36.13 48.51
N THR A 31 27.26 36.20 49.45
CA THR A 31 26.97 36.23 50.89
C THR A 31 27.62 37.45 51.53
N CYS A 32 26.90 38.14 52.41
CA CYS A 32 27.46 39.23 53.22
C CYS A 32 28.39 38.64 54.28
N ILE A 33 29.70 38.76 54.08
CA ILE A 33 30.73 38.31 55.02
C ILE A 33 31.87 39.34 55.09
N SER A 34 32.76 39.20 56.08
CA SER A 34 33.89 40.11 56.19
C SER A 34 34.80 40.05 54.96
N THR A 35 35.41 41.18 54.60
CA THR A 35 36.36 41.28 53.48
C THR A 35 37.55 40.33 53.62
N SER A 36 38.02 40.10 54.85
CA SER A 36 39.08 39.13 55.15
C SER A 36 38.63 37.69 54.94
N SER A 37 37.44 37.31 55.42
CA SER A 37 36.86 35.98 55.20
C SER A 37 36.53 35.73 53.72
N CYS A 38 36.10 36.75 52.99
CA CYS A 38 35.87 36.63 51.56
C CYS A 38 37.16 36.36 50.79
N SER A 39 38.24 37.09 51.13
CA SER A 39 39.54 36.93 50.49
C SER A 39 40.18 35.57 50.80
N SER A 40 40.06 35.08 52.05
CA SER A 40 40.58 33.77 52.43
C SER A 40 39.86 32.59 51.77
N LEU A 41 38.60 32.80 51.36
CA LEU A 41 37.80 31.84 50.60
C LEU A 41 37.93 32.02 49.08
N GLY A 42 38.80 32.92 48.61
CA GLY A 42 39.01 33.17 47.17
C GLY A 42 37.83 33.86 46.48
N GLY A 43 36.98 34.56 47.22
CA GLY A 43 35.86 35.34 46.70
C GLY A 43 36.23 36.81 46.46
N THR A 44 35.38 37.52 45.71
CA THR A 44 35.49 38.95 45.42
C THR A 44 34.49 39.75 46.26
N SER A 45 34.99 40.70 47.05
CA SER A 45 34.19 41.57 47.92
C SER A 45 33.73 42.85 47.20
N THR A 46 32.41 43.07 47.13
CA THR A 46 31.82 44.30 46.55
C THR A 46 31.08 45.10 47.61
N ALA A 47 31.42 46.39 47.76
CA ALA A 47 30.77 47.30 48.70
C ALA A 47 29.38 47.75 48.24
N GLY A 48 28.51 48.14 49.18
CA GLY A 48 27.17 48.71 48.88
C GLY A 48 26.04 47.69 48.67
N TYR A 49 26.33 46.39 48.80
CA TYR A 49 25.35 45.31 48.61
C TYR A 49 24.94 44.61 49.93
N CYS A 50 25.41 45.14 51.07
CA CYS A 50 25.11 44.69 52.43
C CYS A 50 24.83 45.95 53.29
N PRO A 51 23.65 46.58 53.14
CA PRO A 51 23.41 47.95 53.61
C PRO A 51 23.26 48.11 55.13
N ASN A 52 22.98 47.02 55.85
CA ASN A 52 22.78 47.03 57.31
C ASN A 52 23.97 46.46 58.09
N ASP A 53 25.06 46.13 57.38
CA ASP A 53 26.22 45.48 57.98
C ASP A 53 27.39 46.46 58.18
N PRO A 54 28.30 46.18 59.11
CA PRO A 54 29.52 46.97 59.30
C PRO A 54 30.34 47.15 58.01
N ASN A 55 31.11 48.24 57.89
CA ASN A 55 31.91 48.58 56.69
C ASN A 55 32.87 47.48 56.20
N ASN A 56 33.29 46.59 57.11
CA ASN A 56 34.16 45.45 56.82
C ASN A 56 33.39 44.23 56.29
N VAL A 57 32.05 44.23 56.30
CA VAL A 57 31.18 43.23 55.69
C VAL A 57 30.76 43.71 54.30
N ARG A 58 31.04 42.89 53.30
CA ARG A 58 30.76 43.19 51.89
C ARG A 58 30.17 41.97 51.21
N CYS A 59 29.54 42.18 50.06
CA CYS A 59 28.99 41.08 49.31
C CYS A 59 30.12 40.26 48.67
N CYS A 60 30.29 39.03 49.14
CA CYS A 60 31.29 38.10 48.64
C CYS A 60 30.71 37.22 47.54
N THR A 61 31.29 37.28 46.34
CA THR A 61 30.89 36.47 45.18
C THR A 61 32.05 35.62 44.67
N TYR A 62 31.77 34.46 44.09
CA TYR A 62 32.79 33.47 43.68
C TYR A 62 32.94 33.34 42.15
N GLY A 63 32.36 34.29 41.41
CA GLY A 63 32.50 34.38 39.95
C GLY A 63 31.74 33.29 39.17
N SER A 64 32.27 32.99 37.98
CA SER A 64 31.74 31.99 37.05
C SER A 64 32.64 30.77 36.96
N CYS A 65 32.07 29.64 36.56
CA CYS A 65 32.77 28.37 36.39
C CYS A 65 32.49 27.77 35.01
N LYS A 66 33.31 26.81 34.58
CA LYS A 66 33.10 26.04 33.35
C LYS A 66 33.14 24.55 33.65
N ALA A 67 32.05 23.86 33.36
CA ALA A 67 31.96 22.41 33.49
C ALA A 67 32.82 21.70 32.42
N LYS A 68 33.20 20.45 32.70
CA LYS A 68 34.02 19.63 31.78
C LYS A 68 33.34 19.40 30.42
N ASP A 69 32.02 19.50 30.35
CA ASP A 69 31.24 19.40 29.11
C ASP A 69 31.09 20.74 28.35
N GLY A 70 31.83 21.77 28.77
CA GLY A 70 31.86 23.07 28.10
C GLY A 70 30.80 24.06 28.58
N ARG A 71 29.81 23.64 29.38
CA ARG A 71 28.77 24.54 29.92
C ARG A 71 29.38 25.55 30.90
N THR A 72 29.07 26.82 30.69
CA THR A 72 29.42 27.90 31.64
C THR A 72 28.34 28.04 32.70
N GLY A 73 28.75 28.19 33.96
CA GLY A 73 27.87 28.31 35.11
C GLY A 73 28.29 29.43 36.05
N LYS A 74 27.51 29.62 37.12
CA LYS A 74 27.81 30.57 38.20
C LYS A 74 28.18 29.82 39.46
N CYS A 75 29.17 30.32 40.20
CA CYS A 75 29.54 29.80 41.50
C CYS A 75 28.61 30.34 42.56
N VAL A 76 27.67 29.51 43.00
CA VAL A 76 26.61 29.86 43.96
C VAL A 76 26.47 28.77 45.00
N SER A 77 25.73 29.03 46.09
CA SER A 77 25.44 27.98 47.07
C SER A 77 24.64 26.84 46.44
N THR A 78 24.81 25.62 46.96
CA THR A 78 24.01 24.44 46.61
C THR A 78 22.52 24.73 46.61
N SER A 79 22.04 25.47 47.62
CA SER A 79 20.64 25.88 47.77
C SER A 79 20.17 26.93 46.76
N ALA A 80 21.08 27.75 46.24
CA ALA A 80 20.77 28.77 45.24
C ALA A 80 20.85 28.26 43.79
N CYS A 81 21.20 26.98 43.58
CA CYS A 81 21.32 26.40 42.25
C CYS A 81 20.00 25.81 41.75
N SER A 82 19.43 26.41 40.69
CA SER A 82 18.26 25.87 39.96
C SER A 82 18.61 24.83 38.88
N GLY A 83 19.91 24.60 38.66
CA GLY A 83 20.47 23.78 37.60
C GLY A 83 21.16 22.49 38.08
N THR A 84 22.18 22.04 37.35
CA THR A 84 23.07 20.95 37.79
C THR A 84 24.21 21.53 38.63
N SER A 85 24.38 21.03 39.86
CA SER A 85 25.38 21.51 40.81
C SER A 85 26.64 20.64 40.83
N ILE A 86 27.77 21.19 40.36
CA ILE A 86 29.03 20.45 40.16
C ILE A 86 30.06 20.87 41.22
N ALA A 87 30.63 19.89 41.92
CA ALA A 87 31.64 20.09 42.97
C ALA A 87 32.99 20.52 42.38
N GLY A 88 33.80 21.26 43.15
CA GLY A 88 35.23 21.43 42.90
C GLY A 88 35.61 22.31 41.72
N LEU A 89 34.65 23.05 41.15
CA LEU A 89 34.87 23.98 40.03
C LEU A 89 34.79 25.46 40.43
N CYS A 90 34.57 25.73 41.72
CA CYS A 90 34.44 27.07 42.26
C CYS A 90 35.38 27.23 43.47
N PRO A 91 36.00 28.41 43.65
CA PRO A 91 36.69 28.73 44.89
C PRO A 91 35.69 28.88 46.05
N GLY A 92 36.16 28.67 47.27
CA GLY A 92 35.37 28.85 48.49
C GLY A 92 34.96 27.55 49.20
N PRO A 93 34.01 27.63 50.13
CA PRO A 93 33.60 26.48 50.95
C PRO A 93 32.83 25.44 50.13
N SER A 94 32.73 24.21 50.64
CA SER A 94 32.19 23.04 49.91
C SER A 94 30.74 23.18 49.43
N ASN A 95 29.99 24.11 50.02
CA ASN A 95 28.62 24.44 49.62
C ASN A 95 28.56 25.42 48.43
N ILE A 96 29.66 26.06 48.04
CA ILE A 96 29.75 26.85 46.80
C ILE A 96 30.13 25.93 45.65
N ARG A 97 29.21 25.75 44.73
CA ARG A 97 29.34 24.79 43.63
C ARG A 97 29.01 25.47 42.30
N CYS A 98 29.53 24.87 41.24
CA CYS A 98 29.28 25.36 39.90
C CYS A 98 27.86 25.00 39.48
N CYS A 99 26.99 26.00 39.39
CA CYS A 99 25.63 25.83 38.92
C CYS A 99 25.57 26.09 37.42
N VAL A 100 25.37 25.03 36.65
CA VAL A 100 25.16 25.08 35.19
C VAL A 100 23.69 24.79 34.85
N ALA A 101 23.20 25.25 33.71
CA ALA A 101 21.85 24.88 33.24
C ALA A 101 21.69 23.35 33.21
N LYS A 102 20.51 22.82 33.57
CA LYS A 102 20.22 21.37 33.51
C LYS A 102 20.56 20.85 32.11
N ALA A 103 21.21 19.68 32.04
CA ALA A 103 21.50 19.06 30.75
C ALA A 103 20.19 18.82 30.00
N THR A 104 20.05 19.40 28.82
CA THR A 104 18.91 19.11 27.95
C THR A 104 19.03 17.65 27.51
N PRO A 105 17.99 16.82 27.68
CA PRO A 105 17.96 15.50 27.06
C PRO A 105 18.19 15.67 25.56
N THR A 106 19.20 15.00 25.02
CA THR A 106 19.51 15.06 23.58
C THR A 106 18.48 14.31 22.76
N THR A 107 17.66 13.47 23.40
CA THR A 107 16.64 12.63 22.79
C THR A 107 15.27 12.87 23.40
N CYS A 108 14.23 12.77 22.57
CA CYS A 108 12.82 12.88 22.95
C CYS A 108 12.03 11.72 22.35
N LYS A 109 10.87 11.39 22.95
CA LYS A 109 9.91 10.41 22.43
C LYS A 109 8.53 11.03 22.44
N ILE A 110 7.85 11.01 21.29
CA ILE A 110 6.50 11.56 21.15
C ILE A 110 5.44 10.47 21.35
N ASN A 111 4.17 10.86 21.50
CA ASN A 111 3.07 9.94 21.84
C ASN A 111 2.85 8.80 20.84
N ASP A 112 3.22 8.99 19.56
CA ASP A 112 3.12 7.96 18.53
C ASP A 112 4.27 6.93 18.54
N GLY A 113 5.18 7.04 19.52
CA GLY A 113 6.30 6.13 19.72
C GLY A 113 7.59 6.51 18.98
N ARG A 114 7.56 7.49 18.07
CA ARG A 114 8.77 7.96 17.38
C ARG A 114 9.74 8.63 18.34
N THR A 115 11.02 8.32 18.18
CA THR A 115 12.12 8.96 18.90
C THR A 115 12.78 10.02 18.02
N GLY A 116 13.22 11.11 18.64
CA GLY A 116 13.80 12.25 17.96
C GLY A 116 14.89 12.90 18.79
N LYS A 117 15.42 14.02 18.28
CA LYS A 117 16.37 14.86 19.02
C LYS A 117 15.75 16.19 19.38
N CYS A 118 16.06 16.69 20.58
CA CYS A 118 15.70 18.04 20.98
C CYS A 118 16.65 19.04 20.33
N VAL A 119 16.16 19.76 19.31
CA VAL A 119 16.92 20.76 18.55
C VAL A 119 16.07 22.01 18.33
N SER A 120 16.68 23.10 17.86
CA SER A 120 15.91 24.27 17.47
C SER A 120 15.00 23.93 16.28
N THR A 121 13.82 24.56 16.20
CA THR A 121 12.90 24.40 15.06
C THR A 121 13.58 24.69 13.73
N SER A 122 14.49 25.67 13.68
CA SER A 122 15.32 26.01 12.51
C SER A 122 16.36 24.94 12.12
N ALA A 123 16.78 24.10 13.07
CA ALA A 123 17.77 23.05 12.85
C ALA A 123 17.13 21.67 12.58
N CYS A 124 15.79 21.59 12.52
CA CYS A 124 15.08 20.34 12.28
C CYS A 124 14.89 20.07 10.78
N SER A 125 15.46 18.96 10.28
CA SER A 125 15.23 18.49 8.90
C SER A 125 13.94 17.68 8.73
N GLY A 126 13.25 17.38 9.84
CA GLY A 126 12.07 16.52 9.90
C GLY A 126 10.79 17.26 10.28
N THR A 127 10.00 16.66 11.18
CA THR A 127 8.81 17.29 11.78
C THR A 127 9.17 17.74 13.20
N SER A 128 8.99 19.03 13.50
CA SER A 128 9.15 19.55 14.87
C SER A 128 7.85 19.38 15.65
N VAL A 129 7.94 18.75 16.82
CA VAL A 129 6.79 18.52 17.71
C VAL A 129 7.00 19.24 19.05
N PRO A 130 6.15 20.22 19.40
CA PRO A 130 6.28 20.98 20.64
C PRO A 130 5.90 20.15 21.87
N GLY A 131 6.42 20.53 23.05
CA GLY A 131 6.02 19.95 24.35
C GLY A 131 6.76 18.68 24.78
N PHE A 132 7.64 18.13 23.95
CA PHE A 132 8.41 16.90 24.23
C PHE A 132 9.89 17.14 24.56
N CYS A 133 10.30 18.41 24.64
CA CYS A 133 11.66 18.82 24.99
C CYS A 133 11.62 19.94 26.04
N PRO A 134 12.43 19.89 27.11
CA PRO A 134 12.54 20.97 28.07
C PRO A 134 13.42 22.10 27.51
N GLY A 135 13.09 23.36 27.82
CA GLY A 135 13.88 24.53 27.42
C GLY A 135 13.03 25.64 26.81
N ALA A 136 13.67 26.47 25.98
CA ALA A 136 12.99 27.54 25.25
C ALA A 136 11.96 26.99 24.24
N ALA A 137 10.93 27.77 23.93
CA ALA A 137 9.81 27.35 23.06
C ALA A 137 10.24 26.90 21.65
N ASN A 138 11.40 27.38 21.18
CA ASN A 138 11.98 26.99 19.90
C ASN A 138 12.75 25.67 19.94
N ILE A 139 12.93 25.04 21.10
CA ILE A 139 13.52 23.70 21.24
C ILE A 139 12.40 22.67 21.23
N GLN A 140 12.27 21.95 20.12
CA GLN A 140 11.19 21.00 19.90
C GLN A 140 11.74 19.62 19.56
N CYS A 141 10.90 18.59 19.68
CA CYS A 141 11.29 17.24 19.33
C CYS A 141 11.31 17.10 17.81
N CYS A 142 12.50 17.01 17.23
CA CYS A 142 12.66 16.78 15.80
C CYS A 142 12.64 15.28 15.53
N VAL A 143 11.57 14.82 14.90
CA VAL A 143 11.38 13.43 14.46
C VAL A 143 11.44 13.34 12.95
N ALA A 144 11.74 12.16 12.39
CA ALA A 144 11.64 11.94 10.95
C ALA A 144 10.22 12.27 10.45
N LYS A 145 10.11 12.85 9.24
CA LYS A 145 8.83 13.11 8.59
C LYS A 145 8.01 11.82 8.57
N ALA A 146 6.73 11.91 8.92
CA ALA A 146 5.84 10.77 8.83
C ALA A 146 5.78 10.31 7.37
N THR A 147 6.31 9.13 7.07
CA THR A 147 6.08 8.47 5.79
C THR A 147 4.59 8.11 5.75
N PRO A 148 3.84 8.46 4.69
CA PRO A 148 2.54 7.87 4.46
C PRO A 148 2.71 6.35 4.51
N THR A 149 2.00 5.69 5.42
CA THR A 149 2.07 4.24 5.56
C THR A 149 1.41 3.56 4.38
N THR A 150 0.49 4.23 3.69
CA THR A 150 -0.23 3.72 2.53
C THR A 150 0.18 4.44 1.25
N CYS A 151 0.12 3.70 0.14
CA CYS A 151 0.37 4.18 -1.21
C CYS A 151 -0.73 3.66 -2.13
N LYS A 152 -1.00 4.38 -3.21
CA LYS A 152 -1.90 3.97 -4.29
C LYS A 152 -1.17 4.09 -5.61
N ILE A 153 -1.11 2.99 -6.36
CA ILE A 153 -0.47 2.98 -7.68
C ILE A 153 -1.49 3.27 -8.78
N ASN A 154 -1.01 3.57 -9.99
CA ASN A 154 -1.86 4.03 -11.11
C ASN A 154 -2.96 3.04 -11.52
N ASP A 155 -2.77 1.74 -11.26
CA ASP A 155 -3.78 0.70 -11.54
C ASP A 155 -4.89 0.61 -10.48
N GLY A 156 -4.88 1.51 -9.50
CA GLY A 156 -5.90 1.60 -8.45
C GLY A 156 -5.62 0.73 -7.22
N ARG A 157 -4.62 -0.16 -7.25
CA ARG A 157 -4.24 -0.96 -6.08
C ARG A 157 -3.65 -0.09 -4.98
N THR A 158 -4.02 -0.41 -3.76
CA THR A 158 -3.47 0.19 -2.54
C THR A 158 -2.43 -0.76 -1.93
N GLY A 159 -1.40 -0.17 -1.34
CA GLY A 159 -0.30 -0.90 -0.72
C GLY A 159 0.28 -0.14 0.46
N THR A 160 1.37 -0.67 0.99
CA THR A 160 2.09 -0.10 2.13
C THR A 160 3.47 0.35 1.71
N CYS A 161 3.90 1.53 2.11
CA CYS A 161 5.28 1.98 1.87
C CYS A 161 6.24 1.22 2.79
N LEU A 162 7.00 0.28 2.21
CA LEU A 162 7.92 -0.59 2.94
C LEU A 162 9.29 -0.60 2.26
N PRO A 163 10.37 -0.93 3.01
CA PRO A 163 11.63 -1.32 2.40
C PRO A 163 11.42 -2.46 1.40
N THR A 164 12.08 -2.41 0.25
CA THR A 164 12.00 -3.46 -0.78
C THR A 164 12.31 -4.85 -0.22
N THR A 165 13.24 -4.95 0.74
CA THR A 165 13.61 -6.20 1.43
C THR A 165 12.53 -6.73 2.38
N SER A 166 11.59 -5.89 2.79
CA SER A 166 10.52 -6.21 3.75
C SER A 166 9.16 -6.40 3.08
N CYS A 167 9.10 -6.29 1.75
CA CYS A 167 7.88 -6.49 0.99
C CYS A 167 7.69 -7.97 0.66
N SER A 168 6.62 -8.59 1.20
CA SER A 168 6.17 -9.93 0.80
C SER A 168 5.43 -9.95 -0.55
N GLY A 169 5.13 -8.76 -1.06
CA GLY A 169 4.35 -8.44 -2.25
C GLY A 169 5.20 -8.13 -3.50
N THR A 170 4.66 -7.25 -4.36
CA THR A 170 5.40 -6.59 -5.44
C THR A 170 5.78 -5.17 -5.00
N SER A 171 7.04 -4.79 -5.14
CA SER A 171 7.51 -3.43 -4.84
C SER A 171 7.42 -2.54 -6.08
N VAL A 172 6.70 -1.41 -5.98
CA VAL A 172 6.53 -0.46 -7.08
C VAL A 172 7.22 0.88 -6.72
N PRO A 173 8.24 1.32 -7.48
CA PRO A 173 8.97 2.55 -7.22
C PRO A 173 8.15 3.81 -7.54
N GLY A 174 8.47 4.93 -6.90
CA GLY A 174 7.90 6.26 -7.23
C GLY A 174 6.56 6.60 -6.58
N PHE A 175 5.95 5.67 -5.85
CA PHE A 175 4.65 5.87 -5.18
C PHE A 175 4.76 6.07 -3.65
N CYS A 176 5.99 6.13 -3.13
CA CYS A 176 6.29 6.35 -1.72
C CYS A 176 7.36 7.43 -1.57
N PRO A 177 7.21 8.41 -0.66
CA PRO A 177 8.26 9.38 -0.36
C PRO A 177 9.35 8.75 0.51
N GLY A 178 10.60 9.20 0.33
CA GLY A 178 11.73 8.77 1.16
C GLY A 178 12.89 8.22 0.33
N ALA A 179 13.70 7.36 0.95
CA ALA A 179 14.84 6.73 0.31
C ALA A 179 14.38 5.80 -0.83
N ALA A 180 15.23 5.60 -1.84
CA ALA A 180 14.91 4.84 -3.05
C ALA A 180 14.50 3.37 -2.78
N ASN A 181 14.89 2.83 -1.63
CA ASN A 181 14.52 1.49 -1.18
C ASN A 181 13.15 1.43 -0.50
N ILE A 182 12.46 2.55 -0.28
CA ILE A 182 11.08 2.58 0.21
C ILE A 182 10.15 2.64 -1.00
N GLN A 183 9.46 1.54 -1.26
CA GLN A 183 8.60 1.39 -2.43
C GLN A 183 7.19 0.96 -2.01
N CYS A 184 6.23 1.13 -2.91
CA CYS A 184 4.85 0.74 -2.65
C CYS A 184 4.72 -0.78 -2.73
N CYS A 185 4.57 -1.43 -1.59
CA CYS A 185 4.39 -2.87 -1.49
C CYS A 185 2.90 -3.21 -1.65
N VAL A 186 2.55 -3.80 -2.78
CA VAL A 186 1.18 -4.27 -3.08
C VAL A 186 1.12 -5.79 -3.04
N ALA A 187 -0.04 -6.37 -2.75
CA ALA A 187 -0.21 -7.83 -2.70
C ALA A 187 0.27 -8.51 -4.01
N LYS A 188 0.92 -9.67 -3.88
CA LYS A 188 1.28 -10.51 -5.05
C LYS A 188 0.00 -10.81 -5.82
N THR A 189 -0.03 -10.42 -7.08
CA THR A 189 -1.11 -10.78 -7.99
C THR A 189 -0.78 -12.17 -8.52
N PRO A 190 -1.61 -13.20 -8.32
CA PRO A 190 -1.35 -14.55 -8.85
C PRO A 190 -1.28 -14.59 -10.39
N THR A 191 -1.82 -13.55 -11.02
CA THR A 191 -1.87 -13.25 -12.45
C THR A 191 -1.77 -11.72 -12.55
N GLY A 192 -1.01 -11.16 -13.49
CA GLY A 192 -0.88 -9.70 -13.59
C GLY A 192 -2.22 -8.97 -13.83
N PRO A 193 -2.24 -7.62 -13.85
CA PRO A 193 -3.49 -6.86 -14.00
C PRO A 193 -4.31 -7.37 -15.18
N SER A 194 -5.64 -7.37 -15.04
CA SER A 194 -6.51 -7.74 -16.15
C SER A 194 -6.39 -6.71 -17.26
N CYS A 195 -6.34 -7.20 -18.49
CA CYS A 195 -6.34 -6.37 -19.70
C CYS A 195 -7.60 -6.69 -20.49
N LYS A 196 -8.17 -5.67 -21.13
CA LYS A 196 -9.28 -5.85 -22.07
C LYS A 196 -8.79 -5.39 -23.43
N ILE A 197 -8.89 -6.26 -24.42
CA ILE A 197 -8.55 -5.95 -25.81
C ILE A 197 -9.78 -5.47 -26.57
N ASP A 198 -9.60 -4.82 -27.73
CA ASP A 198 -10.64 -4.09 -28.45
C ASP A 198 -11.88 -4.93 -28.80
N ASP A 199 -11.68 -6.22 -29.03
CA ASP A 199 -12.74 -7.21 -29.29
C ASP A 199 -13.51 -7.70 -28.06
N GLY A 200 -13.16 -7.20 -26.88
CA GLY A 200 -13.86 -7.49 -25.62
C GLY A 200 -13.33 -8.67 -24.83
N ARG A 201 -12.35 -9.44 -25.31
CA ARG A 201 -11.69 -10.48 -24.48
C ARG A 201 -10.97 -9.84 -23.31
N ILE A 202 -11.07 -10.51 -22.15
CA ILE A 202 -10.35 -10.15 -20.94
C ILE A 202 -9.21 -11.15 -20.75
N GLY A 203 -8.00 -10.64 -20.63
CA GLY A 203 -6.79 -11.42 -20.38
C GLY A 203 -6.08 -10.98 -19.10
N SER A 204 -4.87 -11.51 -18.91
CA SER A 204 -3.96 -11.07 -17.85
C SER A 204 -2.68 -10.55 -18.47
N CYS A 205 -2.18 -9.43 -17.95
CA CYS A 205 -0.87 -8.91 -18.33
C CYS A 205 0.22 -9.83 -17.81
N LEU A 206 0.87 -10.58 -18.71
CA LEU A 206 1.90 -11.55 -18.38
C LEU A 206 3.13 -11.34 -19.26
N PRO A 207 4.33 -11.77 -18.82
CA PRO A 207 5.45 -11.96 -19.73
C PRO A 207 5.03 -12.83 -20.92
N THR A 208 5.44 -12.47 -22.13
CA THR A 208 5.13 -13.24 -23.35
C THR A 208 5.53 -14.71 -23.23
N THR A 209 6.63 -15.00 -22.53
CA THR A 209 7.13 -16.35 -22.24
C THR A 209 6.29 -17.13 -21.23
N SER A 210 5.45 -16.45 -20.45
CA SER A 210 4.58 -17.02 -19.43
C SER A 210 3.12 -17.11 -19.88
N CYS A 211 2.80 -16.67 -21.10
CA CYS A 211 1.47 -16.75 -21.65
C CYS A 211 1.22 -18.12 -22.28
N SER A 212 0.23 -18.86 -21.76
CA SER A 212 -0.26 -20.12 -22.34
C SER A 212 -1.30 -19.91 -23.46
N GLY A 213 -1.68 -18.65 -23.71
CA GLY A 213 -2.65 -18.24 -24.73
C GLY A 213 -2.03 -17.37 -25.82
N THR A 214 -2.80 -16.42 -26.34
CA THR A 214 -2.29 -15.44 -27.32
C THR A 214 -1.79 -14.21 -26.59
N SER A 215 -0.54 -13.81 -26.83
CA SER A 215 0.02 -12.56 -26.32
C SER A 215 -0.29 -11.42 -27.29
N ILE A 216 -0.91 -10.35 -26.80
CA ILE A 216 -1.27 -9.18 -27.60
C ILE A 216 -0.59 -7.92 -27.04
N PRO A 217 0.26 -7.23 -27.82
CA PRO A 217 0.97 -6.03 -27.39
C PRO A 217 0.05 -4.81 -27.29
N GLY A 218 0.42 -3.82 -26.47
CA GLY A 218 -0.24 -2.51 -26.41
C GLY A 218 -1.39 -2.38 -25.40
N TYR A 219 -1.79 -3.47 -24.75
CA TYR A 219 -2.92 -3.50 -23.81
C TYR A 219 -2.52 -3.66 -22.34
N CYS A 220 -1.22 -3.61 -22.07
CA CYS A 220 -0.65 -3.77 -20.74
C CYS A 220 0.40 -2.69 -20.47
N PRO A 221 0.40 -2.07 -19.27
CA PRO A 221 1.44 -1.14 -18.89
C PRO A 221 2.74 -1.88 -18.53
N GLY A 222 3.89 -1.22 -18.73
CA GLY A 222 5.20 -1.73 -18.32
C GLY A 222 6.13 -2.06 -19.48
N ALA A 223 7.05 -3.00 -19.26
CA ALA A 223 8.05 -3.40 -20.23
C ALA A 223 7.41 -4.06 -21.47
N ALA A 224 8.06 -3.93 -22.63
CA ALA A 224 7.54 -4.42 -23.91
C ALA A 224 7.22 -5.93 -23.96
N ASN A 225 7.85 -6.72 -23.07
CA ASN A 225 7.60 -8.14 -22.95
C ASN A 225 6.39 -8.48 -22.06
N ILE A 226 5.72 -7.50 -21.45
CA ILE A 226 4.47 -7.68 -20.71
C ILE A 226 3.31 -7.37 -21.66
N GLN A 227 2.60 -8.40 -22.07
CA GLN A 227 1.52 -8.32 -23.06
C GLN A 227 0.22 -8.89 -22.50
N CYS A 228 -0.90 -8.56 -23.14
CA CYS A 228 -2.19 -9.09 -22.75
C CYS A 228 -2.30 -10.54 -23.17
N CYS A 229 -2.22 -11.46 -22.20
CA CYS A 229 -2.39 -12.88 -22.43
C CYS A 229 -3.88 -13.22 -22.36
N VAL A 230 -4.48 -13.49 -23.52
CA VAL A 230 -5.88 -13.89 -23.64
C VAL A 230 -6.01 -15.39 -23.91
N SER A 231 -6.98 -16.01 -23.25
CA SER A 231 -7.41 -17.37 -23.52
C SER A 231 -8.27 -17.43 -24.78
N GLY A 232 -8.12 -18.51 -25.56
CA GLY A 232 -8.66 -18.63 -26.91
C GLY A 232 -7.73 -18.01 -27.96
N GLY A 233 -7.44 -18.76 -29.02
CA GLY A 233 -6.52 -18.35 -30.09
C GLY A 233 -6.94 -17.05 -30.81
N PRO A 234 -6.22 -16.63 -31.86
CA PRO A 234 -6.55 -15.42 -32.65
C PRO A 234 -7.99 -15.45 -33.20
N TYR A 235 -8.48 -14.31 -33.71
CA TYR A 235 -9.75 -14.31 -34.47
C TYR A 235 -9.67 -15.33 -35.59
N LEU A 236 -10.73 -16.11 -35.71
CA LEU A 236 -10.93 -16.90 -36.91
C LEU A 236 -11.48 -15.97 -38.02
N PRO A 237 -11.16 -16.24 -39.30
CA PRO A 237 -11.49 -15.35 -40.41
C PRO A 237 -12.96 -14.91 -40.43
N GLY A 238 -13.18 -13.61 -40.32
CA GLY A 238 -14.50 -13.00 -40.36
C GLY A 238 -15.36 -13.20 -39.10
N LEU A 239 -14.78 -13.65 -37.98
CA LEU A 239 -15.48 -13.88 -36.71
C LEU A 239 -14.98 -12.94 -35.61
N ASN A 240 -15.89 -12.52 -34.72
CA ASN A 240 -15.52 -11.87 -33.46
C ASN A 240 -14.99 -12.87 -32.42
N ALA A 241 -14.66 -12.40 -31.21
CA ALA A 241 -14.08 -13.23 -30.16
C ALA A 241 -14.97 -14.38 -29.72
N ARG A 242 -16.24 -14.06 -29.49
CA ARG A 242 -17.23 -15.00 -29.01
C ARG A 242 -17.52 -16.08 -30.06
N GLN A 243 -17.75 -15.65 -31.30
CA GLN A 243 -17.92 -16.54 -32.45
C GLN A 243 -16.67 -17.41 -32.67
N SER A 244 -15.47 -16.86 -32.55
CA SER A 244 -14.22 -17.62 -32.65
C SER A 244 -14.11 -18.69 -31.56
N GLY A 245 -14.53 -18.39 -30.32
CA GLY A 245 -14.58 -19.36 -29.23
C GLY A 245 -15.54 -20.53 -29.50
N TYR A 246 -16.74 -20.23 -30.02
CA TYR A 246 -17.69 -21.27 -30.41
C TYR A 246 -17.23 -22.06 -31.62
N ALA A 247 -16.66 -21.42 -32.63
CA ALA A 247 -16.11 -22.11 -33.80
C ALA A 247 -14.97 -23.07 -33.43
N ARG A 248 -14.08 -22.69 -32.50
CA ARG A 248 -13.07 -23.61 -31.94
C ARG A 248 -13.71 -24.76 -31.15
N THR A 249 -14.80 -24.49 -30.43
CA THR A 249 -15.55 -25.54 -29.74
C THR A 249 -16.12 -26.55 -30.74
N ILE A 250 -16.77 -26.07 -31.81
CA ILE A 250 -17.29 -26.92 -32.90
C ILE A 250 -16.16 -27.73 -33.53
N ALA A 251 -15.03 -27.10 -33.88
CA ALA A 251 -13.87 -27.77 -34.48
C ALA A 251 -13.30 -28.88 -33.57
N ARG A 252 -13.15 -28.60 -32.27
CA ARG A 252 -12.73 -29.58 -31.26
C ARG A 252 -13.68 -30.77 -31.18
N VAL A 253 -14.99 -30.53 -31.19
CA VAL A 253 -15.97 -31.64 -31.20
C VAL A 253 -15.89 -32.42 -32.51
N ALA A 254 -15.65 -31.76 -33.64
CA ALA A 254 -15.44 -32.42 -34.93
C ALA A 254 -14.24 -33.38 -34.87
N HIS A 255 -13.15 -32.98 -34.19
CA HIS A 255 -11.99 -33.82 -33.95
C HIS A 255 -12.37 -35.04 -33.12
N ASN A 256 -13.07 -34.85 -32.00
CA ASN A 256 -13.53 -35.93 -31.12
C ASN A 256 -14.49 -36.92 -31.81
N TYR A 257 -15.30 -36.46 -32.76
CA TYR A 257 -16.20 -37.30 -33.54
C TYR A 257 -15.53 -37.99 -34.74
N GLY A 258 -14.27 -37.67 -35.05
CA GLY A 258 -13.52 -38.24 -36.15
C GLY A 258 -14.08 -37.90 -37.53
N VAL A 259 -14.66 -36.70 -37.69
CA VAL A 259 -15.27 -36.25 -38.97
C VAL A 259 -14.32 -35.40 -39.84
N GLY A 260 -13.07 -35.21 -39.41
CA GLY A 260 -12.07 -34.46 -40.17
C GLY A 260 -12.35 -32.95 -40.32
N ALA A 261 -11.42 -32.25 -40.95
CA ALA A 261 -11.56 -30.83 -41.29
C ALA A 261 -12.79 -30.55 -42.18
N ARG A 262 -13.18 -31.53 -43.01
CA ARG A 262 -14.41 -31.45 -43.82
C ARG A 262 -15.66 -31.43 -42.96
N GLY A 263 -15.77 -32.32 -41.97
CA GLY A 263 -16.88 -32.30 -41.02
C GLY A 263 -16.92 -31.00 -40.21
N CYS A 264 -15.77 -30.47 -39.81
CA CYS A 264 -15.67 -29.12 -39.23
C CYS A 264 -16.32 -28.08 -40.16
N ALA A 265 -15.92 -28.05 -41.43
CA ALA A 265 -16.42 -27.06 -42.38
C ALA A 265 -17.93 -27.18 -42.64
N VAL A 266 -18.48 -28.41 -42.65
CA VAL A 266 -19.92 -28.65 -42.73
C VAL A 266 -20.65 -28.02 -41.54
N ALA A 267 -20.18 -28.25 -40.32
CA ALA A 267 -20.81 -27.69 -39.13
C ALA A 267 -20.65 -26.17 -39.04
N ILE A 268 -19.47 -25.62 -39.32
CA ILE A 268 -19.26 -24.15 -39.30
C ILE A 268 -20.13 -23.46 -40.34
N ALA A 269 -20.26 -24.02 -41.56
CA ALA A 269 -21.16 -23.47 -42.57
C ALA A 269 -22.62 -23.48 -42.08
N THR A 270 -23.06 -24.54 -41.40
CA THR A 270 -24.37 -24.59 -40.75
C THR A 270 -24.51 -23.50 -39.70
N ALA A 271 -23.62 -23.43 -38.71
CA ALA A 271 -23.69 -22.46 -37.62
C ALA A 271 -23.68 -21.00 -38.12
N LEU A 272 -22.93 -20.70 -39.19
CA LEU A 272 -22.94 -19.38 -39.84
C LEU A 272 -24.31 -19.02 -40.41
N VAL A 273 -25.00 -19.98 -41.04
CA VAL A 273 -26.33 -19.75 -41.64
C VAL A 273 -27.41 -19.69 -40.59
N GLU A 274 -27.37 -20.59 -39.59
CA GLU A 274 -28.45 -20.73 -38.61
C GLU A 274 -28.48 -19.58 -37.60
N SER A 275 -27.32 -19.13 -37.15
CA SER A 275 -27.24 -18.20 -36.02
C SER A 275 -26.15 -17.15 -36.16
N ASN A 276 -25.41 -17.14 -37.28
CA ASN A 276 -24.14 -16.43 -37.38
C ASN A 276 -23.19 -16.81 -36.21
N ILE A 277 -23.18 -18.09 -35.82
CA ILE A 277 -22.36 -18.64 -34.72
C ILE A 277 -22.68 -17.94 -33.38
N ALA A 278 -23.95 -17.74 -33.06
CA ALA A 278 -24.41 -17.21 -31.77
C ALA A 278 -25.35 -18.20 -31.08
N VAL A 279 -25.33 -18.24 -29.75
CA VAL A 279 -26.23 -19.12 -28.97
C VAL A 279 -27.54 -18.39 -28.72
N TYR A 280 -28.63 -18.84 -29.35
CA TYR A 280 -29.97 -18.28 -29.16
C TYR A 280 -30.75 -19.03 -28.07
N CYS A 281 -31.39 -18.30 -27.16
CA CYS A 281 -32.53 -18.86 -26.41
C CYS A 281 -33.84 -18.64 -27.18
N ASN A 282 -34.94 -19.26 -26.76
CA ASN A 282 -36.26 -19.07 -27.36
C ASN A 282 -37.34 -19.02 -26.28
N TYR A 283 -38.08 -17.93 -26.19
CA TYR A 283 -39.10 -17.74 -25.15
C TYR A 283 -40.23 -18.77 -25.20
N LYS A 284 -40.43 -19.44 -26.35
CA LYS A 284 -41.40 -20.54 -26.50
C LYS A 284 -40.88 -21.87 -25.91
N VAL A 285 -39.57 -21.98 -25.66
CA VAL A 285 -38.94 -23.16 -25.05
C VAL A 285 -38.70 -22.87 -23.57
N ALA A 286 -39.52 -23.50 -22.72
CA ALA A 286 -39.49 -23.30 -21.28
C ALA A 286 -38.07 -23.49 -20.70
N GLY A 287 -37.62 -22.52 -19.90
CA GLY A 287 -36.31 -22.53 -19.24
C GLY A 287 -35.11 -22.21 -20.13
N SER A 288 -35.26 -22.10 -21.46
CA SER A 288 -34.13 -21.86 -22.36
C SER A 288 -33.45 -20.51 -22.11
N CYS A 289 -34.22 -19.44 -21.90
CA CYS A 289 -33.66 -18.10 -21.65
C CYS A 289 -33.12 -17.91 -20.22
N ASN A 290 -33.17 -18.94 -19.37
CA ASN A 290 -32.44 -18.97 -18.10
C ASN A 290 -31.01 -19.54 -18.27
N LEU A 291 -30.71 -20.14 -19.42
CA LEU A 291 -29.39 -20.65 -19.75
C LEU A 291 -28.51 -19.54 -20.37
N PRO A 292 -27.17 -19.66 -20.32
CA PRO A 292 -26.28 -18.73 -21.00
C PRO A 292 -26.60 -18.63 -22.50
N HIS A 293 -26.80 -17.40 -23.01
CA HIS A 293 -27.14 -17.14 -24.40
C HIS A 293 -26.63 -15.76 -24.84
N ASP A 294 -26.59 -15.54 -26.15
CA ASP A 294 -26.14 -14.30 -26.78
C ASP A 294 -27.30 -13.51 -27.39
N ALA A 295 -28.38 -14.19 -27.75
CA ALA A 295 -29.53 -13.60 -28.42
C ALA A 295 -30.82 -14.34 -28.07
N VAL A 296 -31.96 -13.69 -28.34
CA VAL A 296 -33.30 -14.25 -28.12
C VAL A 296 -33.97 -14.44 -29.48
N GLY A 297 -34.47 -15.65 -29.72
CA GLY A 297 -35.19 -16.06 -30.92
C GLY A 297 -36.65 -16.40 -30.63
N SER A 298 -37.42 -16.60 -31.70
CA SER A 298 -38.85 -16.92 -31.65
C SER A 298 -39.28 -17.96 -32.68
N ASP A 299 -38.34 -18.43 -33.51
CA ASP A 299 -38.62 -19.35 -34.60
C ASP A 299 -38.92 -20.76 -34.05
N HIS A 300 -40.15 -21.22 -34.28
CA HIS A 300 -40.66 -22.51 -33.78
C HIS A 300 -40.20 -22.79 -32.34
N LEU A 301 -39.46 -23.88 -32.13
CA LEU A 301 -38.81 -24.27 -30.87
C LEU A 301 -37.28 -24.33 -31.03
N SER A 302 -36.74 -23.61 -32.01
CA SER A 302 -35.31 -23.59 -32.36
C SER A 302 -34.51 -22.85 -31.28
N VAL A 303 -33.42 -23.46 -30.82
CA VAL A 303 -32.48 -22.87 -29.85
C VAL A 303 -31.03 -23.20 -30.22
N GLY A 304 -30.09 -22.49 -29.60
CA GLY A 304 -28.66 -22.73 -29.69
C GLY A 304 -28.04 -22.32 -31.02
N ILE A 305 -26.79 -22.73 -31.19
CA ILE A 305 -25.90 -22.29 -32.28
C ILE A 305 -26.27 -22.88 -33.65
N PHE A 306 -26.92 -24.05 -33.66
CA PHE A 306 -27.41 -24.72 -34.87
C PHE A 306 -28.93 -24.55 -35.07
N GLN A 307 -29.60 -23.72 -34.27
CA GLN A 307 -31.07 -23.56 -34.30
C GLN A 307 -31.81 -24.91 -34.25
N GLN A 308 -31.35 -25.81 -33.37
CA GLN A 308 -31.93 -27.14 -33.20
C GLN A 308 -33.25 -27.02 -32.43
N GLN A 309 -34.32 -27.65 -32.94
CA GLN A 309 -35.62 -27.63 -32.28
C GLN A 309 -35.64 -28.56 -31.07
N SER A 310 -35.88 -28.00 -29.88
CA SER A 310 -36.09 -28.77 -28.65
C SER A 310 -37.57 -29.11 -28.48
N PRO A 311 -37.95 -30.34 -28.06
CA PRO A 311 -37.10 -31.44 -27.63
C PRO A 311 -36.65 -32.41 -28.75
N MET A 312 -36.99 -32.17 -30.02
CA MET A 312 -36.75 -33.12 -31.10
C MET A 312 -35.27 -33.51 -31.29
N TRP A 313 -34.35 -32.55 -31.12
CA TRP A 313 -32.91 -32.80 -31.15
C TRP A 313 -32.32 -33.19 -29.79
N GLY A 314 -32.96 -32.77 -28.70
CA GLY A 314 -32.46 -32.89 -27.33
C GLY A 314 -33.10 -31.84 -26.42
N THR A 315 -32.74 -31.87 -25.14
CA THR A 315 -33.22 -30.88 -24.16
C THR A 315 -32.72 -29.48 -24.51
N ALA A 316 -33.38 -28.42 -24.00
CA ALA A 316 -32.94 -27.05 -24.20
C ALA A 316 -31.47 -26.86 -23.77
N GLN A 317 -31.06 -27.49 -22.67
CA GLN A 317 -29.68 -27.45 -22.18
C GLN A 317 -28.69 -28.09 -23.16
N GLN A 318 -29.03 -29.25 -23.75
CA GLN A 318 -28.18 -29.91 -24.74
C GLN A 318 -28.10 -29.11 -26.05
N CYS A 319 -29.22 -28.55 -26.50
CA CYS A 319 -29.26 -27.80 -27.75
C CYS A 319 -28.61 -26.41 -27.62
N MET A 320 -28.59 -25.80 -26.44
CA MET A 320 -27.96 -24.48 -26.21
C MET A 320 -26.47 -24.55 -25.86
N ASP A 321 -26.01 -25.61 -25.18
CA ASP A 321 -24.58 -25.79 -24.92
C ASP A 321 -23.81 -26.05 -26.24
N PRO A 322 -22.84 -25.22 -26.63
CA PRO A 322 -22.16 -25.35 -27.93
C PRO A 322 -21.46 -26.70 -28.13
N THR A 323 -20.96 -27.33 -27.06
CA THR A 323 -20.31 -28.64 -27.14
C THR A 323 -21.33 -29.74 -27.43
N SER A 324 -22.40 -29.77 -26.65
CA SER A 324 -23.49 -30.75 -26.77
C SER A 324 -24.25 -30.60 -28.08
N SER A 325 -24.57 -29.36 -28.47
CA SER A 325 -25.27 -29.03 -29.72
C SER A 325 -24.47 -29.45 -30.95
N ALA A 326 -23.14 -29.24 -30.95
CA ALA A 326 -22.24 -29.74 -31.98
C ALA A 326 -22.20 -31.28 -31.99
N GLY A 327 -22.17 -31.94 -30.83
CA GLY A 327 -22.24 -33.39 -30.73
C GLY A 327 -23.51 -33.97 -31.36
N LEU A 328 -24.67 -33.35 -31.11
CA LEU A 328 -25.94 -33.70 -31.75
C LEU A 328 -25.88 -33.53 -33.28
N PHE A 329 -25.31 -32.41 -33.76
CA PHE A 329 -25.11 -32.17 -35.19
C PHE A 329 -24.24 -33.25 -35.83
N TYR A 330 -23.09 -33.58 -35.24
CA TYR A 330 -22.19 -34.59 -35.79
C TYR A 330 -22.75 -36.01 -35.73
N ALA A 331 -23.50 -36.34 -34.69
CA ALA A 331 -24.25 -37.59 -34.63
C ALA A 331 -25.26 -37.69 -35.79
N ALA A 332 -25.95 -36.59 -36.13
CA ALA A 332 -26.83 -36.53 -37.28
C ALA A 332 -26.06 -36.61 -38.61
N LEU A 333 -24.95 -35.88 -38.75
CA LEU A 333 -24.09 -35.90 -39.95
C LEU A 333 -23.59 -37.30 -40.28
N LYS A 334 -23.14 -38.07 -39.29
CA LYS A 334 -22.67 -39.44 -39.48
C LYS A 334 -23.74 -40.40 -39.99
N ARG A 335 -25.03 -40.08 -39.81
CA ARG A 335 -26.16 -40.87 -40.36
C ARG A 335 -26.48 -40.52 -41.81
N VAL A 336 -25.90 -39.47 -42.37
CA VAL A 336 -26.08 -39.10 -43.78
C VAL A 336 -25.13 -39.92 -44.64
N SER A 337 -25.65 -40.92 -45.35
CA SER A 337 -24.84 -41.74 -46.25
C SER A 337 -24.12 -40.89 -47.30
N GLY A 338 -22.81 -41.10 -47.47
CA GLY A 338 -21.98 -40.39 -48.45
C GLY A 338 -21.65 -38.93 -48.13
N TRP A 339 -21.95 -38.43 -46.93
CA TRP A 339 -21.77 -37.02 -46.57
C TRP A 339 -20.34 -36.49 -46.82
N SER A 340 -19.32 -37.34 -46.62
CA SER A 340 -17.91 -36.98 -46.79
C SER A 340 -17.56 -36.61 -48.24
N SER A 341 -18.31 -37.10 -49.22
CA SER A 341 -18.11 -36.80 -50.64
C SER A 341 -19.06 -35.72 -51.17
N MET A 342 -20.11 -35.36 -50.43
CA MET A 342 -21.05 -34.29 -50.79
C MET A 342 -20.41 -32.91 -50.67
N SER A 343 -20.88 -31.92 -51.43
CA SER A 343 -20.52 -30.53 -51.16
C SER A 343 -20.92 -30.12 -49.74
N ILE A 344 -20.20 -29.17 -49.15
CA ILE A 344 -20.43 -28.73 -47.76
C ILE A 344 -21.90 -28.31 -47.54
N GLY A 345 -22.45 -27.51 -48.46
CA GLY A 345 -23.83 -27.05 -48.37
C GLY A 345 -24.86 -28.19 -48.46
N VAL A 346 -24.63 -29.16 -49.33
CA VAL A 346 -25.52 -30.33 -49.47
C VAL A 346 -25.49 -31.20 -48.21
N ALA A 347 -24.31 -31.44 -47.65
CA ALA A 347 -24.19 -32.20 -46.40
C ALA A 347 -24.91 -31.49 -45.24
N ALA A 348 -24.70 -30.18 -45.09
CA ALA A 348 -25.38 -29.35 -44.08
C ALA A 348 -26.91 -29.39 -44.25
N GLN A 349 -27.41 -29.20 -45.47
CA GLN A 349 -28.83 -29.26 -45.79
C GLN A 349 -29.44 -30.62 -45.47
N LYS A 350 -28.74 -31.73 -45.73
CA LYS A 350 -29.26 -33.08 -45.38
C LYS A 350 -29.38 -33.30 -43.88
N VAL A 351 -28.55 -32.64 -43.08
CA VAL A 351 -28.62 -32.68 -41.61
C VAL A 351 -29.76 -31.80 -41.09
N GLN A 352 -29.81 -30.53 -41.51
CA GLN A 352 -30.79 -29.55 -40.99
C GLN A 352 -32.18 -29.68 -41.59
N ARG A 353 -32.27 -30.11 -42.86
CA ARG A 353 -33.51 -30.18 -43.64
C ARG A 353 -34.28 -28.86 -43.67
N SER A 354 -33.55 -27.76 -43.89
CA SER A 354 -34.10 -26.40 -43.98
C SER A 354 -34.95 -26.21 -45.24
N ALA A 355 -35.85 -25.21 -45.22
CA ALA A 355 -36.60 -24.77 -46.39
C ALA A 355 -35.74 -24.06 -47.45
N TYR A 356 -34.48 -23.72 -47.15
CA TYR A 356 -33.59 -22.95 -48.02
C TYR A 356 -32.25 -23.67 -48.27
N PRO A 357 -32.22 -24.68 -49.16
CA PRO A 357 -31.08 -25.58 -49.31
C PRO A 357 -29.77 -24.88 -49.72
N ASP A 358 -29.85 -23.80 -50.50
CA ASP A 358 -28.67 -23.15 -51.06
C ASP A 358 -27.94 -22.23 -50.08
N ARG A 359 -28.54 -21.87 -48.94
CA ARG A 359 -27.94 -20.91 -47.99
C ARG A 359 -26.60 -21.40 -47.45
N TYR A 360 -26.47 -22.69 -47.14
CA TYR A 360 -25.24 -23.25 -46.58
C TYR A 360 -24.07 -23.22 -47.57
N ALA A 361 -24.35 -23.38 -48.87
CA ALA A 361 -23.31 -23.33 -49.90
C ALA A 361 -22.63 -21.95 -49.93
N THR A 362 -23.37 -20.87 -49.67
CA THR A 362 -22.84 -19.49 -49.65
C THR A 362 -21.78 -19.26 -48.57
N ARG A 363 -21.77 -20.08 -47.50
CA ARG A 363 -20.82 -19.99 -46.38
C ARG A 363 -19.71 -21.03 -46.43
N ALA A 364 -19.69 -21.91 -47.43
CA ALA A 364 -18.74 -23.03 -47.50
C ALA A 364 -17.27 -22.57 -47.50
N ASN A 365 -16.91 -21.59 -48.33
CA ASN A 365 -15.52 -21.09 -48.40
C ASN A 365 -15.09 -20.43 -47.08
N GLN A 366 -15.97 -19.64 -46.47
CA GLN A 366 -15.70 -19.04 -45.16
C GLN A 366 -15.48 -20.11 -44.09
N ALA A 367 -16.32 -21.16 -44.09
CA ALA A 367 -16.20 -22.26 -43.14
C ALA A 367 -14.90 -23.05 -43.30
N VAL A 368 -14.45 -23.30 -44.54
CA VAL A 368 -13.15 -23.93 -44.80
C VAL A 368 -12.01 -23.08 -44.24
N ASN A 369 -12.03 -21.76 -44.48
CA ASN A 369 -11.00 -20.85 -43.96
C ASN A 369 -10.98 -20.83 -42.43
N ILE A 370 -12.14 -20.81 -41.78
CA ILE A 370 -12.27 -20.91 -40.32
C ILE A 370 -11.67 -22.23 -39.81
N CYS A 371 -12.06 -23.36 -40.39
CA CYS A 371 -11.58 -24.67 -39.95
C CYS A 371 -10.09 -24.88 -40.19
N SER A 372 -9.51 -24.28 -41.24
CA SER A 372 -8.06 -24.35 -41.49
C SER A 372 -7.20 -23.75 -40.35
N GLN A 373 -7.79 -22.92 -39.49
CA GLN A 373 -7.12 -22.29 -38.34
C GLN A 373 -7.65 -22.78 -36.98
N ALA A 374 -8.72 -23.59 -36.98
CA ALA A 374 -9.45 -23.99 -35.78
C ALA A 374 -9.40 -25.50 -35.50
N TYR A 375 -9.24 -26.32 -36.55
CA TYR A 375 -9.23 -27.78 -36.52
C TYR A 375 -7.81 -28.34 -36.50
#